data_AF-A0A916HQ31-F1
#
_entry.id   AF-A0A916HQ31-F1
#
_cell.length_a   1.000
_cell.length_b   1.000
_cell.length_c   1.000
_cell.angle_alpha   90.00
_cell.angle_beta   90.00
_cell.angle_gamma   90.00
#
_symmetry.space_group_name_H-M   'P 1'
#
loop_
_entity.id
_entity.type
_entity.pdbx_description
1 polymer ?
#
loop_
_entity_poly.entity_id
_entity_poly.type
_entity_poly.pdbx_seq_one_letter_code
_entity_poly.pdbx_strand_id
1 'polypeptide(L)'
;MPYYGIRVLFYSGGVMQRFQQLFFVEKTGMPRKKKAPPSVTAKGENVIGIINASGRAKVQITQKSDRRKSSRDVDLERLFALLEERLEARPEDPNVDKKEISNQIEQIKAESTQGEKANQTKLERWIKNLAGMAPDIVDVMTASLGGPVSGFTAVLQKIAARVKAEAKGKA
;
A
#
# COMPACT_ATOMS: atom_id res chain seq x y z
N MET A 1 -12.61 56.87 0.20
CA MET A 1 -11.65 56.23 1.12
C MET A 1 -12.19 54.87 1.53
N PRO A 2 -11.50 53.74 1.26
CA PRO A 2 -12.02 52.43 1.67
C PRO A 2 -11.61 52.10 3.11
N TYR A 3 -12.60 51.76 3.94
CA TYR A 3 -12.43 51.26 5.30
C TYR A 3 -12.46 49.72 5.28
N TYR A 4 -11.53 49.08 5.99
CA TYR A 4 -11.52 47.63 6.16
C TYR A 4 -12.03 47.29 7.57
N GLY A 5 -13.26 46.79 7.66
CA GLY A 5 -13.80 46.21 8.88
C GLY A 5 -13.56 44.70 8.89
N ILE A 6 -12.84 44.18 9.88
CA ILE A 6 -12.70 42.73 10.08
C ILE A 6 -13.90 42.29 10.90
N ARG A 7 -14.74 41.41 10.35
CA ARG A 7 -15.81 40.73 11.07
C ARG A 7 -15.34 39.33 11.44
N VAL A 8 -15.26 39.06 12.74
CA VAL A 8 -15.02 37.72 13.26
C VAL A 8 -16.35 37.18 13.77
N LEU A 9 -16.78 36.04 13.22
CA LEU A 9 -17.96 35.30 13.67
C LEU A 9 -17.47 34.08 14.43
N PHE A 10 -17.93 33.93 15.68
CA PHE A 10 -17.70 32.72 16.47
C PHE A 10 -18.99 31.91 16.50
N TYR A 11 -18.88 30.60 16.28
CA TYR A 11 -20.01 29.67 16.33
C TYR A 11 -19.81 28.73 17.51
N SER A 12 -20.69 28.80 18.51
CA SER A 12 -20.71 27.92 19.68
C SER A 12 -22.15 27.57 20.02
N GLY A 13 -22.46 26.27 20.10
CA GLY A 13 -23.73 25.79 20.65
C GLY A 13 -25.01 26.15 19.87
N GLY A 14 -24.94 26.43 18.57
CA GLY A 14 -26.14 26.65 17.74
C GLY A 14 -26.78 28.03 17.85
N VAL A 15 -26.17 28.98 18.56
CA VAL A 15 -26.63 30.38 18.64
C VAL A 15 -25.53 31.32 18.16
N MET A 16 -25.81 32.13 17.14
CA MET A 16 -24.89 33.16 16.64
C MET A 16 -24.87 34.35 17.60
N GLN A 17 -23.77 34.56 18.34
CA GLN A 17 -23.53 35.81 19.07
C GLN A 17 -22.65 36.75 18.25
N ARG A 18 -23.13 37.98 18.06
CA ARG A 18 -22.50 39.00 17.22
C ARG A 18 -21.76 40.01 18.12
N PHE A 19 -20.44 39.90 18.20
CA PHE A 19 -19.61 40.92 18.84
C PHE A 19 -19.00 41.85 17.79
N GLN A 20 -19.23 43.17 17.92
CA GLN A 20 -18.48 44.18 17.18
C GLN A 20 -17.50 44.85 18.13
N GLN A 21 -16.21 44.71 17.86
CA GLN A 21 -15.15 45.45 18.57
C GLN A 21 -14.37 46.27 17.54
N LEU A 22 -14.39 47.58 17.70
CA LEU A 22 -13.74 48.54 16.80
C LEU A 22 -12.32 48.78 17.32
N PHE A 23 -11.30 48.41 16.55
CA PHE A 23 -9.89 48.71 16.88
C PHE A 23 -9.37 49.84 16.00
N PHE A 24 -8.82 50.87 16.63
CA PHE A 24 -8.16 52.00 15.99
C PHE A 24 -6.64 51.74 15.99
N VAL A 25 -5.98 51.83 14.83
CA VAL A 25 -4.51 51.70 14.73
C VAL A 25 -3.95 52.89 13.97
N GLU A 26 -3.18 53.70 14.69
CA GLU A 26 -2.46 54.88 14.22
C GLU A 26 -1.21 54.47 13.42
N LYS A 27 -0.92 55.15 12.30
CA LYS A 27 0.20 54.84 11.40
C LYS A 27 1.42 55.69 11.71
N THR A 28 2.46 55.09 12.30
CA THR A 28 3.83 55.61 12.20
C THR A 28 4.62 54.79 11.17
N GLY A 29 5.31 55.50 10.27
CA GLY A 29 6.08 54.91 9.18
C GLY A 29 7.32 54.19 9.67
N MET A 30 7.46 52.92 9.28
CA MET A 30 8.70 52.15 9.44
C MET A 30 9.01 51.33 8.18
N PRO A 31 10.30 51.06 7.91
CA PRO A 31 10.76 50.33 6.73
C PRO A 31 10.12 48.95 6.64
N ARG A 32 9.57 48.63 5.46
CA ARG A 32 8.89 47.37 5.17
C ARG A 32 9.92 46.22 5.23
N LYS A 33 10.05 45.58 6.40
CA LYS A 33 10.57 44.21 6.49
C LYS A 33 9.77 43.36 5.51
N LYS A 34 10.45 42.75 4.52
CA LYS A 34 9.82 41.80 3.58
C LYS A 34 9.16 40.71 4.41
N LYS A 35 7.82 40.75 4.53
CA LYS A 35 7.06 39.72 5.25
C LYS A 35 7.35 38.39 4.57
N ALA A 36 7.83 37.42 5.34
CA ALA A 36 7.97 36.05 4.85
C ALA A 36 6.61 35.58 4.29
N PRO A 37 6.59 34.83 3.17
CA PRO A 37 5.35 34.30 2.63
C PRO A 37 4.68 33.39 3.69
N PRO A 38 3.35 33.38 3.77
CA PRO A 38 2.64 32.48 4.67
C PRO A 38 2.98 31.03 4.31
N SER A 39 3.48 30.26 5.29
CA SER A 39 3.69 28.83 5.17
C SER A 39 2.64 28.07 5.97
N VAL A 40 2.08 27.02 5.38
CA VAL A 40 1.17 26.09 6.05
C VAL A 40 1.87 24.74 6.12
N THR A 41 2.13 24.26 7.33
CA THR A 41 2.67 22.92 7.57
C THR A 41 1.55 22.07 8.15
N ALA A 42 1.10 21.07 7.39
CA ALA A 42 0.15 20.08 7.86
C ALA A 42 0.83 18.72 8.00
N LYS A 43 0.59 18.04 9.12
CA LYS A 43 1.07 16.68 9.38
C LYS A 43 -0.15 15.77 9.53
N GLY A 44 -0.24 14.73 8.71
CA GLY A 44 -1.36 13.79 8.76
C GLY A 44 -1.37 12.84 7.56
N GLU A 45 -2.06 11.72 7.72
CA GLU A 45 -2.21 10.63 6.75
C GLU A 45 -3.03 11.02 5.51
N ASN A 46 -3.91 12.00 5.67
CA ASN A 46 -4.91 12.38 4.67
C ASN A 46 -5.25 13.87 4.79
N VAL A 47 -4.24 14.72 4.57
CA VAL A 47 -4.43 16.18 4.63
C VAL A 47 -5.09 16.66 3.35
N ILE A 48 -6.39 17.00 3.43
CA ILE A 48 -7.10 17.76 2.41
C ILE A 48 -7.21 19.20 2.91
N GLY A 49 -6.50 20.13 2.28
CA GLY A 49 -6.54 21.54 2.61
C GLY A 49 -6.61 22.40 1.35
N ILE A 50 -7.56 23.34 1.32
CA ILE A 50 -7.64 24.33 0.24
C ILE A 50 -6.75 25.52 0.62
N ILE A 51 -5.68 25.76 -0.15
CA ILE A 51 -4.81 26.91 0.03
C ILE A 51 -5.30 28.03 -0.89
N ASN A 52 -5.98 29.03 -0.33
CA ASN A 52 -6.33 30.25 -1.05
C ASN A 52 -5.18 31.25 -0.92
N ALA A 53 -4.32 31.33 -1.94
CA ALA A 53 -3.24 32.32 -2.02
C ALA A 53 -3.48 33.28 -3.19
N SER A 54 -3.54 34.59 -2.93
CA SER A 54 -3.55 35.60 -3.98
C SER A 54 -2.11 35.98 -4.35
N GLY A 55 -1.63 35.53 -5.51
CA GLY A 55 -0.28 35.81 -6.03
C GLY A 55 0.47 34.55 -6.50
N ARG A 56 1.80 34.64 -6.71
CA ARG A 56 2.64 33.47 -7.00
C ARG A 56 2.98 32.74 -5.70
N ALA A 57 2.38 31.58 -5.46
CA ALA A 57 2.72 30.70 -4.36
C ALA A 57 3.61 29.55 -4.82
N LYS A 58 4.69 29.25 -4.08
CA LYS A 58 5.53 28.06 -4.28
C LYS A 58 5.11 27.01 -3.25
N VAL A 59 4.39 25.98 -3.70
CA VAL A 59 3.98 24.87 -2.84
C VAL A 59 5.08 23.80 -2.90
N GLN A 60 5.78 23.58 -1.79
CA GLN A 60 6.70 22.45 -1.64
C GLN A 60 5.99 21.35 -0.86
N ILE A 61 5.58 20.31 -1.57
CA ILE A 61 4.99 19.10 -0.98
C ILE A 61 6.15 18.14 -0.67
N THR A 62 6.57 18.08 0.58
CA THR A 62 7.54 17.07 1.05
C THR A 62 6.76 15.86 1.58
N GLN A 63 6.42 14.93 0.70
CA GLN A 63 5.89 13.64 1.12
C GLN A 63 7.04 12.81 1.71
N LYS A 64 7.05 12.66 3.04
CA LYS A 64 7.69 11.49 3.63
C LYS A 64 6.79 10.31 3.30
N SER A 65 7.13 9.57 2.25
CA SER A 65 6.53 8.26 2.04
C SER A 65 6.98 7.36 3.18
N ASP A 66 6.14 7.21 4.20
CA ASP A 66 6.21 6.04 5.04
C ASP A 66 6.12 4.84 4.09
N ARG A 67 7.18 4.01 4.06
CA ARG A 67 7.15 2.69 3.42
C ARG A 67 6.15 1.83 4.18
N ARG A 68 4.86 2.13 4.07
CA ARG A 68 3.83 1.15 4.39
C ARG A 68 4.08 0.01 3.43
N LYS A 69 4.09 -1.22 3.98
CA LYS A 69 3.99 -2.46 3.21
C LYS A 69 3.13 -2.17 1.99
N SER A 70 3.74 -2.24 0.82
CA SER A 70 3.03 -1.93 -0.41
C SER A 70 1.80 -2.83 -0.45
N SER A 71 0.70 -2.41 -1.07
CA SER A 71 -0.49 -3.27 -1.21
C SER A 71 -0.15 -4.68 -1.70
N ARG A 72 0.93 -4.82 -2.48
CA ARG A 72 1.49 -6.10 -2.94
C ARG A 72 1.96 -7.02 -1.82
N ASP A 73 2.59 -6.47 -0.78
CA ASP A 73 3.10 -7.26 0.36
C ASP A 73 1.93 -7.82 1.18
N VAL A 74 0.84 -7.04 1.29
CA VAL A 74 -0.39 -7.45 1.98
C VAL A 74 -1.11 -8.57 1.22
N ASP A 75 -1.10 -8.53 -0.11
CA ASP A 75 -1.75 -9.56 -0.94
C ASP A 75 -0.97 -10.88 -0.96
N LEU A 76 0.37 -10.83 -0.97
CA LEU A 76 1.21 -12.03 -0.88
C LEU A 76 1.12 -12.71 0.49
N GLU A 77 1.16 -11.95 1.59
CA GLU A 77 1.03 -12.52 2.93
C GLU A 77 -0.29 -13.29 3.09
N ARG A 78 -1.41 -12.75 2.59
CA ARG A 78 -2.71 -13.43 2.59
C ARG A 78 -2.70 -14.70 1.75
N LEU A 79 -2.05 -14.68 0.60
CA LEU A 79 -1.94 -15.86 -0.27
C LEU A 79 -1.20 -17.00 0.44
N PHE A 80 -0.04 -16.70 1.05
CA PHE A 80 0.73 -17.72 1.75
C PHE A 80 0.01 -18.24 3.00
N ALA A 81 -0.72 -17.38 3.72
CA ALA A 81 -1.57 -17.83 4.82
C ALA A 81 -2.64 -18.86 4.38
N LEU A 82 -3.29 -18.63 3.23
CA LEU A 82 -4.25 -19.59 2.66
C LEU A 82 -3.60 -20.92 2.26
N LEU A 83 -2.35 -20.89 1.78
CA LEU A 83 -1.60 -22.11 1.44
C LEU A 83 -1.22 -22.91 2.68
N GLU A 84 -0.76 -22.23 3.73
CA GLU A 84 -0.44 -22.83 5.02
C GLU A 84 -1.70 -23.46 5.65
N GLU A 85 -2.84 -22.76 5.65
CA GLU A 85 -4.14 -23.31 6.10
C GLU A 85 -4.54 -24.56 5.31
N ARG A 86 -4.37 -24.53 3.98
CA ARG A 86 -4.69 -25.69 3.13
C ARG A 86 -3.77 -26.89 3.42
N LEU A 87 -2.49 -26.63 3.68
CA LEU A 87 -1.51 -27.66 4.04
C LEU A 87 -1.86 -28.30 5.39
N GLU A 88 -2.25 -27.50 6.38
CA GLU A 88 -2.67 -28.01 7.69
C GLU A 88 -3.92 -28.91 7.57
N ALA A 89 -4.90 -28.47 6.78
CA ALA A 89 -6.14 -29.20 6.51
C ALA A 89 -5.95 -30.47 5.65
N ARG A 90 -4.76 -30.70 5.09
CA ARG A 90 -4.46 -31.87 4.28
C ARG A 90 -4.34 -33.11 5.18
N PRO A 91 -4.92 -34.27 4.83
CA PRO A 91 -4.65 -35.51 5.57
C PRO A 91 -3.16 -35.87 5.49
N GLU A 92 -2.65 -36.59 6.48
CA GLU A 92 -1.28 -37.11 6.43
C GLU A 92 -1.15 -38.12 5.28
N ASP A 93 -0.12 -37.94 4.44
CA ASP A 93 0.21 -38.84 3.35
C ASP A 93 1.52 -39.58 3.73
N PRO A 94 1.52 -40.92 3.77
CA PRO A 94 2.74 -41.67 4.09
C PRO A 94 3.86 -41.50 3.06
N ASN A 95 3.56 -41.03 1.85
CA ASN A 95 4.55 -40.85 0.79
C ASN A 95 5.10 -39.42 0.69
N VAL A 96 4.48 -38.45 1.39
CA VAL A 96 4.83 -37.03 1.29
C VAL A 96 4.77 -36.37 2.66
N ASP A 97 5.93 -35.95 3.18
CA ASP A 97 6.00 -35.22 4.44
C ASP A 97 5.43 -33.80 4.29
N LYS A 98 4.47 -33.44 5.15
CA LYS A 98 3.93 -32.07 5.25
C LYS A 98 5.04 -31.04 5.47
N LYS A 99 6.10 -31.40 6.18
CA LYS A 99 7.25 -30.52 6.42
C LYS A 99 8.00 -30.20 5.14
N GLU A 100 8.11 -31.16 4.22
CA GLU A 100 8.75 -30.94 2.92
C GLU A 100 7.94 -29.98 2.05
N ILE A 101 6.60 -30.13 2.06
CA ILE A 101 5.69 -29.20 1.38
C ILE A 101 5.80 -27.79 2.00
N SER A 102 5.80 -27.69 3.33
CA SER A 102 5.95 -26.41 4.04
C SER A 102 7.25 -25.70 3.66
N ASN A 103 8.37 -26.44 3.66
CA ASN A 103 9.68 -25.89 3.28
C ASN A 103 9.68 -25.36 1.83
N GLN A 104 8.99 -26.04 0.89
CA GLN A 104 8.85 -25.54 -0.48
C GLN A 104 8.05 -24.23 -0.53
N ILE A 105 6.94 -24.15 0.23
CA ILE A 105 6.12 -22.95 0.31
C ILE A 105 6.94 -21.78 0.88
N GLU A 106 7.73 -22.01 1.94
CA GLU A 106 8.61 -21.00 2.52
C GLU A 106 9.69 -20.50 1.54
N GLN A 107 10.30 -21.40 0.76
CA GLN A 107 11.27 -21.03 -0.27
C GLN A 107 10.64 -20.15 -1.36
N ILE A 108 9.45 -20.52 -1.82
CA ILE A 108 8.68 -19.72 -2.79
C ILE A 108 8.34 -18.36 -2.20
N LYS A 109 7.91 -18.30 -0.93
CA LYS A 109 7.60 -17.06 -0.20
C LYS A 109 8.81 -16.15 -0.12
N ALA A 110 9.96 -16.67 0.34
CA ALA A 110 11.19 -15.90 0.50
C ALA A 110 11.64 -15.27 -0.84
N GLU A 111 11.62 -16.04 -1.93
CA GLU A 111 12.00 -15.50 -3.24
C GLU A 111 10.92 -14.56 -3.80
N SER A 112 9.65 -14.82 -3.50
CA SER A 112 8.54 -13.95 -3.90
C SER A 112 8.60 -12.55 -3.27
N THR A 113 9.14 -12.43 -2.05
CA THR A 113 9.36 -11.11 -1.43
C THR A 113 10.39 -10.25 -2.16
N GLN A 114 11.23 -10.85 -3.03
CA GLN A 114 12.16 -10.09 -3.87
C GLN A 114 11.46 -9.40 -5.05
N GLY A 115 10.20 -9.75 -5.34
CA GLY A 115 9.37 -9.15 -6.38
C GLY A 115 10.02 -9.26 -7.77
N GLU A 116 10.27 -8.12 -8.41
CA GLU A 116 10.86 -8.08 -9.76
C GLU A 116 12.28 -8.64 -9.85
N LYS A 117 13.00 -8.74 -8.72
CA LYS A 117 14.36 -9.32 -8.66
C LYS A 117 14.37 -10.83 -8.43
N ALA A 118 13.20 -11.44 -8.23
CA ALA A 118 13.09 -12.86 -7.97
C ALA A 118 13.63 -13.71 -9.13
N ASN A 119 14.35 -14.77 -8.80
CA ASN A 119 14.87 -15.72 -9.76
C ASN A 119 13.76 -16.67 -10.25
N GLN A 120 13.26 -16.41 -11.46
CA GLN A 120 12.20 -17.19 -12.08
C GLN A 120 12.55 -18.69 -12.22
N THR A 121 13.81 -19.03 -12.53
CA THR A 121 14.25 -20.42 -12.65
C THR A 121 14.16 -21.17 -11.32
N LYS A 122 14.45 -20.51 -10.19
CA LYS A 122 14.26 -21.11 -8.87
C LYS A 122 12.80 -21.34 -8.55
N LEU A 123 11.97 -20.31 -8.78
CA LEU A 123 10.52 -20.40 -8.58
C LEU A 123 9.90 -21.53 -9.40
N GLU A 124 10.26 -21.65 -10.68
CA GLU A 124 9.78 -22.73 -11.55
C GLU A 124 10.18 -24.11 -11.03
N ARG A 125 11.44 -24.28 -10.61
CA ARG A 125 11.90 -25.54 -10.02
C ARG A 125 11.13 -25.89 -8.74
N TRP A 126 10.94 -24.93 -7.84
CA TRP A 126 10.22 -25.19 -6.58
C TRP A 126 8.74 -25.46 -6.79
N ILE A 127 8.07 -24.68 -7.65
CA ILE A 127 6.66 -24.91 -8.00
C ILE A 127 6.49 -26.26 -8.70
N LYS A 128 7.45 -26.67 -9.53
CA LYS A 128 7.45 -28.01 -10.17
C LYS A 128 7.60 -29.14 -9.16
N ASN A 129 8.51 -29.00 -8.21
CA ASN A 129 8.66 -29.97 -7.13
C ASN A 129 7.40 -30.02 -6.25
N LEU A 130 6.84 -28.85 -5.91
CA LEU A 130 5.59 -28.73 -5.17
C LEU A 130 4.42 -29.38 -5.91
N ALA A 131 4.32 -29.23 -7.24
CA ALA A 131 3.28 -29.87 -8.04
C ALA A 131 3.39 -31.40 -8.05
N GLY A 132 4.61 -31.94 -7.95
CA GLY A 132 4.85 -33.37 -7.85
C GLY A 132 4.43 -33.96 -6.50
N MET A 133 4.57 -33.19 -5.41
CA MET A 133 4.25 -33.62 -4.05
C MET A 133 2.80 -33.31 -3.64
N ALA A 134 2.32 -32.14 -4.04
CA ALA A 134 1.07 -31.55 -3.58
C ALA A 134 0.39 -30.76 -4.71
N PRO A 135 -0.13 -31.44 -5.75
CA PRO A 135 -0.78 -30.78 -6.89
C PRO A 135 -2.01 -29.94 -6.45
N ASP A 136 -2.69 -30.35 -5.38
CA ASP A 136 -3.80 -29.61 -4.77
C ASP A 136 -3.39 -28.25 -4.19
N ILE A 137 -2.19 -28.15 -3.63
CA ILE A 137 -1.64 -26.89 -3.10
C ILE A 137 -1.29 -25.94 -4.24
N VAL A 138 -0.74 -26.45 -5.34
CA VAL A 138 -0.47 -25.65 -6.56
C VAL A 138 -1.76 -25.13 -7.16
N ASP A 139 -2.85 -25.92 -7.10
CA ASP A 139 -4.17 -25.48 -7.56
C ASP A 139 -4.69 -24.29 -6.75
N VAL A 140 -4.60 -24.35 -5.42
CA VAL A 140 -4.96 -23.21 -4.54
C VAL A 140 -4.06 -22.01 -4.83
N MET A 141 -2.76 -22.22 -5.01
CA MET A 141 -1.82 -21.15 -5.37
C MET A 141 -2.23 -20.45 -6.66
N THR A 142 -2.55 -21.20 -7.72
CA THR A 142 -2.98 -20.62 -8.99
C THR A 142 -4.31 -19.88 -8.88
N ALA A 143 -5.26 -20.38 -8.09
CA ALA A 143 -6.54 -19.74 -7.86
C ALA A 143 -6.38 -18.42 -7.09
N SER A 144 -5.52 -18.41 -6.07
CA SER A 144 -5.25 -17.23 -5.24
C SER A 144 -4.47 -16.14 -5.99
N LEU A 145 -3.68 -16.50 -7.01
CA LEU A 145 -2.96 -15.53 -7.85
C LEU A 145 -3.87 -14.78 -8.84
N GLY A 146 -5.16 -15.14 -8.96
CA GLY A 146 -6.11 -14.51 -9.88
C GLY A 146 -6.61 -13.11 -9.46
N GLY A 147 -6.15 -12.56 -8.33
CA GLY A 147 -6.48 -11.22 -7.84
C GLY A 147 -5.78 -10.07 -8.57
N PRO A 148 -5.89 -8.80 -8.09
CA PRO A 148 -5.29 -7.62 -8.70
C PRO A 148 -3.81 -7.85 -9.04
N VAL A 149 -3.52 -7.91 -10.34
CA VAL A 149 -2.28 -8.47 -10.86
C VAL A 149 -1.14 -7.46 -10.68
N SER A 150 -0.27 -7.71 -9.69
CA SER A 150 1.07 -7.13 -9.71
C SER A 150 1.90 -7.81 -10.81
N GLY A 151 2.87 -7.12 -11.40
CA GLY A 151 3.70 -7.71 -12.47
C GLY A 151 4.38 -9.03 -12.08
N PHE A 152 4.66 -9.22 -10.78
CA PHE A 152 5.23 -10.45 -10.23
C PHE A 152 4.20 -11.59 -10.09
N THR A 153 2.96 -11.31 -9.66
CA THR A 153 1.92 -12.34 -9.56
C THR A 153 1.55 -12.92 -10.93
N ALA A 154 1.64 -12.11 -12.00
CA ALA A 154 1.50 -12.61 -13.38
C ALA A 154 2.58 -13.64 -13.76
N VAL A 155 3.83 -13.44 -13.31
CA VAL A 155 4.93 -14.36 -13.58
C VAL A 155 4.74 -15.67 -12.82
N LEU A 156 4.43 -15.59 -11.52
CA LEU A 156 4.08 -16.76 -10.72
C LEU A 156 2.91 -17.54 -11.32
N GLN A 157 1.86 -16.84 -11.75
CA GLN A 157 0.68 -17.47 -12.35
C GLN A 157 1.04 -18.21 -13.64
N LYS A 158 1.88 -17.61 -14.51
CA LYS A 158 2.38 -18.27 -15.72
C LYS A 158 3.20 -19.51 -15.42
N ILE A 159 4.11 -19.42 -14.45
CA ILE A 159 4.95 -20.55 -14.03
C ILE A 159 4.08 -21.68 -13.48
N ALA A 160 3.16 -21.37 -12.56
CA ALA A 160 2.29 -22.36 -11.96
C ALA A 160 1.31 -22.99 -12.97
N ALA A 161 0.75 -22.20 -13.89
CA ALA A 161 -0.08 -22.71 -14.98
C ALA A 161 0.70 -23.64 -15.93
N ARG A 162 1.94 -23.28 -16.29
CA ARG A 162 2.82 -24.12 -17.11
C ARG A 162 3.13 -25.44 -16.43
N VAL A 163 3.55 -25.39 -15.17
CA VAL A 163 3.84 -26.60 -14.38
C VAL A 163 2.61 -27.49 -14.26
N LYS A 164 1.42 -26.93 -14.01
CA LYS A 164 0.16 -27.67 -13.96
C LYS A 164 -0.16 -28.34 -15.30
N ALA A 165 0.05 -27.66 -16.41
CA ALA A 165 -0.15 -28.23 -17.75
C ALA A 165 0.85 -29.36 -18.04
N GLU A 166 2.12 -29.20 -17.65
CA GLU A 166 3.16 -30.23 -17.76
C GLU A 166 2.86 -31.46 -16.89
N ALA A 167 2.33 -31.25 -15.68
CA ALA A 167 1.93 -32.34 -14.78
C ALA A 167 0.73 -33.13 -15.34
N LYS A 168 -0.25 -32.45 -15.95
CA LYS A 168 -1.42 -33.10 -16.58
C LYS A 168 -1.09 -33.80 -17.90
N GLY A 169 -0.11 -33.30 -18.67
CA GLY A 169 0.28 -33.88 -19.95
C GLY A 169 1.19 -35.12 -19.86
N LYS A 170 1.64 -35.48 -18.65
CA LYS A 170 2.49 -36.65 -18.38
C LYS A 170 1.73 -37.83 -17.75
N ALA A 171 0.40 -37.73 -17.63
CA ALA A 171 -0.48 -38.80 -17.14
C ALA A 171 -0.97 -39.69 -18.29
#